data_AF-A0A349AM81-F1
#
_entry.id   AF-A0A349AM81-F1
#
_cell.length_a   1.000
_cell.length_b   1.000
_cell.length_c   1.000
_cell.angle_alpha   90.00
_cell.angle_beta   90.00
_cell.angle_gamma   90.00
#
_symmetry.space_group_name_H-M   'P 1'
#
loop_
_entity.id
_entity.type
_entity.pdbx_description
1 polymer ?
#
loop_
_entity_poly.entity_id
_entity_poly.type
_entity_poly.pdbx_seq_one_letter_code
_entity_poly.pdbx_strand_id
1 'polypeptide(L)' 'MFKKVLVPLDGSELSESALTHVTDIISDCHAADVVLIRIKEPLDPNVIGTLDAKVAVELDEAYRDEAARYLDKVVE' A
#
# COMPACT_ATOMS: atom_id res chain seq x y z
N MET A 1 2.72 25.10 -3.35
CA MET A 1 2.49 24.38 -2.07
C MET A 1 1.69 23.13 -2.36
N PHE A 2 2.16 21.97 -1.93
CA PHE A 2 1.45 20.71 -2.12
C PHE A 2 0.38 20.57 -1.03
N LYS A 3 -0.82 20.10 -1.38
CA LYS A 3 -1.90 19.89 -0.40
C LYS A 3 -1.92 18.46 0.11
N LYS A 4 -1.63 17.50 -0.77
CA LYS A 4 -1.65 16.07 -0.52
C LYS A 4 -0.48 15.42 -1.26
N VAL A 5 0.19 14.48 -0.60
CA VAL A 5 1.22 13.62 -1.19
C VAL A 5 0.73 12.18 -1.12
N LEU A 6 0.72 11.49 -2.26
CA LEU A 6 0.39 10.06 -2.34
C LEU A 6 1.68 9.27 -2.54
N VAL A 7 1.92 8.29 -1.67
CA VAL A 7 3.14 7.47 -1.69
C VAL A 7 2.74 6.01 -1.95
N PRO A 8 3.02 5.47 -3.14
CA PRO A 8 2.83 4.06 -3.42
C PRO A 8 3.95 3.23 -2.77
N LEU A 9 3.56 2.19 -2.03
CA LEU A 9 4.47 1.25 -1.39
C LEU A 9 4.14 -0.17 -1.83
N ASP A 10 5.08 -0.83 -2.49
CA ASP A 10 4.95 -2.21 -2.97
C ASP A 10 5.59 -3.23 -2.02
N GLY A 11 6.24 -2.77 -0.95
CA GLY A 11 6.96 -3.63 0.01
C GLY A 11 8.43 -3.85 -0.32
N SER A 12 8.93 -3.27 -1.42
CA SER A 12 10.36 -3.27 -1.71
C SER A 12 11.09 -2.21 -0.90
N GLU A 13 12.35 -2.49 -0.54
CA GLU A 13 13.26 -1.51 0.10
C GLU A 13 13.37 -0.22 -0.72
N LEU A 14 13.32 -0.34 -2.05
CA LEU A 14 13.35 0.80 -2.95
C LEU A 14 12.11 1.69 -2.79
N SER A 15 10.92 1.09 -2.70
CA SER A 15 9.69 1.87 -2.47
C SER A 15 9.70 2.56 -1.11
N GLU A 16 10.20 1.88 -0.07
CA GLU A 16 10.30 2.43 1.28
C GLU A 16 11.30 3.59 1.36
N SER A 17 12.36 3.56 0.55
CA SER A 17 13.32 4.68 0.49
C SER A 17 12.69 6.03 0.10
N ALA A 18 11.53 6.01 -0.58
CA ALA A 18 10.80 7.22 -0.94
C ALA A 18 10.25 7.98 0.28
N LEU A 19 10.02 7.30 1.42
CA LEU A 19 9.48 7.91 2.63
C LEU A 19 10.41 8.98 3.21
N THR A 20 11.71 8.77 3.14
CA THR A 20 12.73 9.75 3.55
C THR A 20 12.62 11.04 2.72
N HIS A 21 12.35 10.92 1.42
CA HIS A 21 12.16 12.11 0.58
C HIS A 21 10.82 12.80 0.85
N VAL A 22 9.80 12.03 1.20
CA VAL A 22 8.49 12.56 1.57
C VAL A 22 8.56 13.37 2.86
N THR A 23 9.36 12.95 3.85
CA THR A 23 9.58 13.75 5.07
C THR A 23 10.23 15.11 4.79
N ASP A 24 11.17 15.17 3.86
CA ASP A 24 11.79 16.44 3.45
C ASP A 24 10.77 17.35 2.74
N ILE A 25 9.96 16.77 1.84
CA ILE A 25 8.91 17.50 1.11
C ILE A 25 7.86 18.07 2.06
N ILE A 26 7.42 17.33 3.07
CA ILE A 26 6.41 17.82 4.03
C ILE A 26 6.96 18.98 4.85
N SER A 27 8.22 18.88 5.26
CA SER A 27 8.91 19.89 6.07
C SER A 27 9.10 21.20 5.29
N ASP A 28 9.55 21.11 4.04
CA ASP A 28 9.90 22.29 3.24
C ASP A 28 8.71 22.89 2.48
N CYS A 29 7.77 22.05 2.04
CA CYS A 29 6.66 22.47 1.17
C CYS A 29 5.31 22.61 1.90
N HIS A 30 5.29 22.45 3.23
CA HIS A 30 4.08 22.47 4.07
C HIS A 30 2.95 21.61 3.50
N ALA A 31 3.26 20.37 3.13
CA ALA A 31 2.21 19.42 2.72
C ALA A 31 1.28 19.12 3.89
N ALA A 32 -0.04 19.22 3.67
CA ALA A 32 -1.01 19.07 4.75
C ALA A 32 -1.29 17.61 5.09
N ASP A 33 -1.22 16.71 4.11
CA ASP A 33 -1.64 15.32 4.22
C ASP A 33 -0.71 14.40 3.41
N VAL A 34 -0.34 13.26 4.00
CA VAL A 34 0.36 12.16 3.32
C VAL A 34 -0.56 10.95 3.30
N VAL A 35 -0.70 10.34 2.14
CA VAL A 35 -1.49 9.12 1.95
C VAL A 35 -0.55 8.02 1.48
N LEU A 36 -0.39 6.98 2.28
CA LEU A 36 0.31 5.77 1.86
C LEU A 36 -0.69 4.84 1.19
N ILE A 37 -0.29 4.20 0.08
CA ILE A 37 -1.15 3.25 -0.64
C ILE A 37 -0.35 2.01 -1.03
N ARG A 38 -0.96 0.84 -0.82
CA ARG A 38 -0.48 -0.45 -1.30
C ARG A 38 -1.51 -1.06 -2.22
N ILE A 39 -1.08 -1.43 -3.42
CA ILE A 39 -1.95 -1.99 -4.45
C ILE A 39 -1.76 -3.51 -4.47
N LYS A 40 -2.87 -4.23 -4.36
CA LYS A 40 -2.91 -5.67 -4.59
C LYS A 40 -3.31 -5.91 -6.04
N GLU A 41 -2.54 -6.71 -6.76
CA GLU A 41 -2.93 -7.17 -8.08
C GLU A 41 -4.14 -8.13 -7.99
N PRO A 42 -5.13 -8.02 -8.89
CA PRO A 42 -6.21 -8.99 -8.94
C PRO A 42 -5.64 -10.37 -9.27
N LEU A 43 -6.24 -11.41 -8.67
CA LEU A 43 -5.88 -12.79 -9.01
C LEU A 43 -6.17 -13.05 -10.50
N ASP A 44 -5.33 -13.88 -11.11
CA ASP A 44 -5.54 -14.31 -12.50
C ASP A 44 -6.94 -14.93 -12.65
N PRO A 45 -7.74 -14.52 -13.64
CA PRO A 45 -9.09 -15.04 -13.85
C PRO A 45 -9.15 -16.58 -13.98
N ASN A 46 -8.11 -17.21 -14.55
CA ASN A 46 -8.01 -18.65 -14.66
C ASN A 46 -7.80 -19.33 -13.30
N VAL A 47 -7.11 -18.66 -12.37
CA VAL A 47 -6.96 -19.12 -10.99
C VAL A 47 -8.28 -18.93 -10.24
N ILE A 48 -8.90 -17.74 -10.34
CA ILE A 48 -10.20 -17.48 -9.70
C ILE A 48 -11.26 -18.50 -10.13
N GLY A 49 -11.33 -18.81 -11.42
CA GLY A 49 -12.31 -19.75 -11.96
C GLY A 49 -12.15 -21.20 -11.48
N THR A 50 -11.02 -21.54 -10.86
CA THR A 50 -10.73 -22.89 -10.34
C THR A 50 -10.78 -22.97 -8.81
N LEU A 51 -10.81 -21.84 -8.11
CA LEU A 51 -10.90 -21.78 -6.65
C LEU A 51 -12.34 -21.91 -6.17
N ASP A 52 -12.50 -22.52 -4.99
CA ASP A 52 -13.77 -22.43 -4.27
C ASP A 52 -14.04 -20.97 -3.88
N ALA A 53 -15.30 -20.53 -4.01
CA ALA A 53 -15.68 -19.15 -3.75
C ALA A 53 -15.33 -18.69 -2.34
N LYS A 54 -15.42 -19.58 -1.35
CA LYS A 54 -15.06 -19.28 0.04
C LYS A 54 -13.55 -19.05 0.16
N VAL A 55 -12.76 -19.90 -0.48
CA VAL A 55 -11.29 -19.77 -0.50
C VAL A 55 -10.86 -18.47 -1.17
N ALA A 56 -11.52 -18.07 -2.26
CA ALA A 56 -11.22 -16.81 -2.94
C ALA A 56 -11.46 -15.58 -2.03
N VAL A 57 -12.54 -15.59 -1.25
CA VAL A 57 -12.84 -14.53 -0.27
C VAL A 57 -11.83 -14.51 0.87
N GLU A 58 -11.55 -15.65 1.49
CA GLU A 58 -10.58 -15.76 2.59
C GLU A 58 -9.19 -15.29 2.15
N LEU A 59 -8.79 -15.59 0.91
CA LEU A 59 -7.53 -15.13 0.35
C LEU A 59 -7.51 -13.61 0.16
N ASP A 60 -8.60 -13.01 -0.33
CA ASP A 60 -8.69 -11.54 -0.46
C ASP A 60 -8.60 -10.82 0.88
N GLU A 61 -9.30 -11.33 1.89
CA GLU A 61 -9.25 -10.81 3.27
C GLU A 61 -7.84 -10.91 3.86
N ALA A 62 -7.19 -12.07 3.74
CA ALA A 62 -5.84 -12.27 4.22
C ALA A 62 -4.82 -11.30 3.58
N TYR A 63 -4.95 -11.05 2.27
CA TYR A 63 -4.12 -10.04 1.58
C TYR A 63 -4.41 -8.62 2.07
N ARG A 64 -5.68 -8.26 2.29
CA ARG A 64 -6.04 -6.94 2.82
C ARG A 64 -5.45 -6.72 4.20
N ASP A 65 -5.52 -7.73 5.06
CA ASP A 65 -4.98 -7.67 6.41
C ASP A 65 -3.44 -7.59 6.42
N GLU A 66 -2.77 -8.28 5.50
CA GLU A 66 -1.32 -8.17 5.33
C GLU A 66 -0.91 -6.78 4.85
N ALA A 67 -1.61 -6.25 3.85
CA ALA A 67 -1.34 -4.91 3.33
C ALA A 67 -1.58 -3.81 4.38
N ALA A 68 -2.65 -3.92 5.18
CA ALA A 68 -2.92 -2.99 6.28
C ALA A 68 -1.81 -3.04 7.34
N ARG A 69 -1.45 -4.25 7.80
CA ARG A 69 -0.35 -4.43 8.77
C ARG A 69 0.98 -3.90 8.26
N TYR A 70 1.26 -4.06 6.98
CA TYR A 70 2.45 -3.49 6.36
C TYR A 70 2.45 -1.96 6.43
N LEU A 71 1.34 -1.31 6.05
CA LEU A 71 1.23 0.15 6.10
C LEU A 71 1.32 0.68 7.52
N ASP A 72 0.72 0.00 8.51
CA ASP A 72 0.82 0.38 9.92
C ASP A 72 2.28 0.32 10.40
N LYS A 73 3.00 -0.75 10.05
CA LYS A 73 4.43 -0.92 10.41
C LYS A 73 5.31 0.18 9.80
N VAL A 74 5.01 0.63 8.59
CA VAL A 74 5.81 1.65 7.89
C VAL A 74 5.61 3.05 8.50
N VAL A 75 4.52 3.25 9.24
CA VAL A 75 4.20 4.53 9.90
C VAL A 75 4.77 4.62 11.32
N GLU A 76 5.14 3.49 11.96
CA GLU A 76 5.85 3.46 13.25
C GLU A 76 7.31 3.93 13.15
#